data_AF-A0AAX3HQD4-F1
#
_entry.id   AF-A0AAX3HQD4-F1
#
_cell.length_a   1.000
_cell.length_b   1.000
_cell.length_c   1.000
_cell.angle_alpha   90.00
_cell.angle_beta   90.00
_cell.angle_gamma   90.00
#
_symmetry.space_group_name_H-M   'P 1'
#
loop_
_entity.id
_entity.type
_entity.pdbx_description
1 polymer ?
#
loop_
_entity_poly.entity_id
_entity_poly.type
_entity_poly.pdbx_seq_one_letter_code
_entity_poly.pdbx_strand_id
1 'polypeptide(L)' 'MCTKEQISNLFRNFSIKECKGSSDLYEYLSMKIAEDEEVLTLSSYAQVGQPVPNLLLGAVHYLLLAGKEHHLKRIIVV' A
#
# COMPACT_ATOMS: atom_id res chain seq x y z
N MET A 1 14.05 9.70 -5.44
CA MET A 1 13.18 8.56 -5.78
C MET A 1 13.82 7.32 -5.20
N CYS A 2 13.04 6.47 -4.53
CA CYS A 2 13.53 5.18 -4.02
C CYS A 2 13.65 4.18 -5.18
N THR A 3 14.61 3.26 -5.11
CA THR A 3 14.76 2.20 -6.12
C THR A 3 13.64 1.17 -5.98
N LYS A 4 13.33 0.45 -7.06
CA LYS A 4 12.31 -0.63 -7.03
C LYS A 4 12.61 -1.68 -5.95
N GLU A 5 13.89 -2.02 -5.77
CA GLU A 5 14.33 -2.98 -4.77
C GLU A 5 14.10 -2.48 -3.33
N GLN A 6 14.32 -1.18 -3.09
CA GLN A 6 13.99 -0.56 -1.80
C GLN A 6 12.48 -0.62 -1.54
N ILE A 7 11.66 -0.32 -2.55
CA ILE A 7 10.20 -0.37 -2.43
C ILE A 7 9.71 -1.82 -2.21
N SER A 8 10.25 -2.79 -2.93
CA SER A 8 9.93 -4.21 -2.74
C SER A 8 10.23 -4.66 -1.31
N ASN A 9 11.39 -4.28 -0.78
CA ASN A 9 11.75 -4.58 0.60
C ASN A 9 10.83 -3.88 1.62
N LEU A 10 10.36 -2.66 1.33
CA LEU A 10 9.36 -2.00 2.18
C LEU A 10 8.05 -2.79 2.24
N PHE A 11 7.54 -3.27 1.10
CA PHE A 11 6.32 -4.07 1.06
C PHE A 11 6.49 -5.45 1.74
N ARG A 12 7.62 -6.12 1.56
CA ARG A 12 7.94 -7.37 2.29
C ARG A 12 7.97 -7.14 3.80
N ASN A 13 8.63 -6.07 4.22
CA ASN A 13 8.71 -5.72 5.64
C ASN A 13 7.34 -5.35 6.20
N PHE A 14 6.54 -4.58 5.48
CA PHE A 14 5.18 -4.20 5.88
C PHE A 14 4.28 -5.44 6.03
N SER A 15 4.35 -6.38 5.08
CA SER A 15 3.66 -7.67 5.15
C SER A 15 3.99 -8.43 6.44
N ILE A 16 5.28 -8.56 6.77
CA ILE A 16 5.74 -9.40 7.89
C ILE A 16 5.58 -8.71 9.24
N LYS A 17 5.84 -7.41 9.32
CA LYS A 17 5.91 -6.66 10.59
C LYS A 17 4.58 -6.05 11.00
N GLU A 18 3.75 -5.66 10.04
CA GLU A 18 2.52 -4.89 10.32
C GLU A 18 1.26 -5.69 10.00
N CYS A 19 1.25 -6.45 8.90
CA CYS A 19 0.06 -7.18 8.46
C CYS A 19 -0.06 -8.56 9.09
N LYS A 20 1.05 -9.25 9.32
CA LYS A 20 1.04 -10.63 9.81
C LYS A 20 0.32 -10.75 11.15
N GLY A 21 -0.72 -11.57 11.20
CA GLY A 21 -1.58 -11.76 12.38
C GLY A 21 -2.60 -10.64 12.63
N SER A 22 -2.54 -9.54 11.87
CA SER A 22 -3.51 -8.44 11.91
C SER A 22 -4.52 -8.55 10.76
N SER A 23 -4.04 -8.88 9.56
CA SER A 23 -4.88 -9.05 8.37
C SER A 23 -4.21 -9.91 7.31
N ASP A 24 -4.75 -11.11 7.12
CA ASP A 24 -4.28 -12.05 6.10
C ASP A 24 -4.38 -11.46 4.67
N LEU A 25 -5.39 -10.62 4.42
CA LEU A 25 -5.59 -9.96 3.13
C LEU A 25 -4.43 -9.00 2.81
N TYR A 26 -4.10 -8.10 3.75
CA TYR A 26 -3.01 -7.14 3.52
C TYR A 26 -1.64 -7.80 3.56
N GLU A 27 -1.45 -8.88 4.34
CA GLU A 27 -0.23 -9.68 4.31
C GLU A 27 -0.03 -10.26 2.91
N TYR A 28 -1.04 -10.96 2.38
CA TYR A 28 -0.98 -11.53 1.04
C TYR A 28 -0.77 -10.47 -0.05
N LEU A 29 -1.56 -9.39 -0.04
CA LEU A 29 -1.47 -8.30 -1.01
C LEU A 29 -0.08 -7.65 -0.99
N SER A 30 0.44 -7.35 0.20
CA SER A 30 1.75 -6.68 0.33
C SER A 30 2.87 -7.58 -0.17
N MET A 31 2.79 -8.89 0.07
CA MET A 31 3.76 -9.83 -0.50
C MET A 31 3.68 -9.91 -2.02
N LYS A 32 2.47 -9.86 -2.60
CA LYS A 32 2.28 -9.83 -4.06
C LYS A 32 2.74 -8.54 -4.70
N ILE A 33 2.47 -7.39 -4.08
CA ILE A 33 2.94 -6.09 -4.54
C ILE A 33 4.48 -6.05 -4.53
N ALA A 34 5.14 -6.69 -3.56
CA ALA A 34 6.60 -6.76 -3.52
C ALA A 34 7.22 -7.52 -4.71
N GLU A 35 6.43 -8.27 -5.48
CA GLU A 35 6.85 -9.06 -6.63
C GLU A 35 6.36 -8.46 -7.98
N ASP A 36 5.51 -7.43 -7.93
CA ASP A 36 4.89 -6.82 -9.11
C ASP A 36 5.67 -5.58 -9.59
N GLU A 37 6.34 -5.70 -10.74
CA GLU A 37 7.17 -4.61 -11.25
C GLU A 37 6.42 -3.32 -11.58
N GLU A 38 5.17 -3.42 -12.06
CA GLU A 38 4.38 -2.27 -12.44
C GLU A 38 3.95 -1.48 -11.20
N VAL A 39 3.47 -2.20 -10.17
CA VAL A 39 3.03 -1.59 -8.92
C VAL A 39 4.23 -1.03 -8.13
N LEU A 40 5.39 -1.69 -8.17
CA LEU A 40 6.62 -1.17 -7.58
C LEU A 40 7.09 0.11 -8.30
N THR A 41 6.97 0.15 -9.63
CA THR A 41 7.29 1.34 -10.41
C THR A 41 6.36 2.49 -10.04
N LEU A 42 5.05 2.26 -9.95
CA LEU A 42 4.09 3.26 -9.49
C LEU A 42 4.42 3.77 -8.07
N SER A 43 4.76 2.85 -7.18
CA SER A 43 5.09 3.17 -5.78
C SER A 43 6.43 3.91 -5.63
N SER A 44 7.34 3.81 -6.62
CA SER A 44 8.65 4.50 -6.59
C SER A 44 8.56 6.03 -6.72
N TYR A 45 7.41 6.53 -7.17
CA TYR A 45 7.13 7.97 -7.27
C TYR A 45 6.76 8.61 -5.92
N ALA A 46 6.57 7.82 -4.86
CA ALA A 46 6.37 8.35 -3.52
C ALA A 46 7.57 9.21 -3.07
N GLN A 47 7.29 10.29 -2.35
CA GLN A 47 8.32 11.19 -1.86
C GLN A 47 9.10 10.52 -0.71
N VAL A 48 10.36 10.91 -0.56
CA VAL A 48 11.22 10.42 0.53
C VAL A 48 10.58 10.78 1.86
N GLY A 49 10.48 9.79 2.77
CA GLY A 49 9.87 9.95 4.09
C GLY A 49 8.38 9.61 4.15
N GLN A 50 7.71 9.37 3.02
CA GLN A 50 6.32 8.91 3.03
C GLN A 50 6.23 7.40 3.31
N PRO A 51 5.20 6.95 4.04
CA PRO A 51 4.93 5.52 4.23
C PRO A 51 4.35 4.93 2.94
N VAL A 52 5.22 4.43 2.05
CA VAL A 52 4.86 3.95 0.71
C VAL A 52 3.74 2.90 0.71
N PRO A 53 3.76 1.86 1.58
CA PRO A 53 2.68 0.87 1.60
C PRO A 53 1.32 1.48 1.96
N ASN A 54 1.29 2.38 2.94
CA ASN A 54 0.06 3.04 3.37
C ASN A 54 -0.49 3.97 2.29
N LEU A 55 0.39 4.65 1.55
CA LEU A 55 -0.03 5.53 0.45
C LEU A 55 -0.67 4.74 -0.68
N LEU A 56 -0.04 3.65 -1.11
CA LEU A 56 -0.57 2.80 -2.19
C LEU A 56 -1.90 2.17 -1.77
N LEU A 57 -1.95 1.52 -0.60
CA LEU A 57 -3.15 0.85 -0.12
C LEU A 57 -4.25 1.87 0.14
N GLY A 58 -3.93 3.03 0.72
CA GLY A 58 -4.87 4.14 0.91
C GLY A 58 -5.46 4.63 -0.40
N ALA A 59 -4.66 4.75 -1.47
CA ALA A 59 -5.15 5.09 -2.80
C ALA A 59 -6.08 4.01 -3.38
N VAL A 60 -5.72 2.73 -3.24
CA VAL A 60 -6.60 1.60 -3.65
C VAL A 60 -7.92 1.66 -2.90
N HIS A 61 -7.89 1.87 -1.58
CA HIS A 61 -9.09 2.05 -0.75
C HIS A 61 -9.93 3.24 -1.19
N TYR A 62 -9.30 4.38 -1.46
CA TYR A 62 -9.97 5.58 -1.94
C TYR A 62 -10.68 5.32 -3.29
N LEU A 63 -10.00 4.67 -4.24
CA LEU A 63 -10.59 4.36 -5.55
C LEU A 63 -11.75 3.37 -5.46
N LEU A 64 -11.62 2.33 -4.63
CA LEU A 64 -12.70 1.36 -4.38
C LEU A 64 -13.92 2.03 -3.74
N LEU A 65 -13.68 2.99 -2.84
CA LEU A 65 -14.75 3.77 -2.20
C LEU A 65 -15.32 4.83 -3.14
N ALA A 66 -14.54 5.42 -4.05
CA ALA A 66 -14.99 6.48 -4.95
C ALA A 66 -16.27 6.10 -5.70
N GLY A 67 -16.44 4.83 -6.09
CA GLY A 67 -17.64 4.29 -6.72
C GLY A 67 -18.86 4.03 -5.81
N LYS A 68 -18.75 4.20 -4.48
CA LYS A 68 -19.84 4.00 -3.52
C LYS A 68 -20.13 5.29 -2.75
N GLU A 69 -21.35 5.84 -2.86
CA GLU A 69 -21.82 6.84 -1.91
C GLU A 69 -22.11 6.15 -0.58
N HIS A 70 -21.18 6.24 0.38
CA HIS A 70 -21.35 5.66 1.71
C HIS A 70 -20.96 6.70 2.76
N HIS A 71 -21.73 6.77 3.85
CA HIS A 71 -21.62 7.80 4.89
C HIS A 71 -20.23 7.88 5.56
N LEU A 72 -19.46 6.79 5.50
CA LEU A 72 -18.10 6.68 6.07
C LEU A 72 -16.98 7.24 5.17
N LYS A 73 -17.27 7.65 3.93
CA LYS A 73 -16.29 8.32 3.03
C LYS A 73 -15.61 9.53 3.68
N ARG A 74 -16.27 10.15 4.67
CA ARG A 74 -15.83 11.38 5.34
C ARG A 74 -14.84 11.16 6.49
N ILE A 75 -14.56 9.90 6.88
CA ILE A 75 -13.72 9.56 8.07
C ILE A 75 -12.38 8.90 7.67
N ILE A 76 -11.95 9.00 6.40
CA ILE A 76 -10.54 8.69 6.09
C ILE A 76 -9.72 9.92 6.45
N VAL A 77 -9.26 9.95 7.70
CA VAL A 77 -8.12 10.77 8.12
C VAL A 77 -6.89 9.90 7.88
N VAL A 78 -6.09 10.28 6.89
CA VAL A 78 -4.75 9.73 6.66
C VAL A 78 -3.82 10.22 7.76
#